data_AF-A0A7S0ZWP6-F1
#
_entry.id   AF-A0A7S0ZWP6-F1
#
_cell.length_a   1.000
_cell.length_b   1.000
_cell.length_c   1.000
_cell.angle_alpha   90.00
_cell.angle_beta   90.00
_cell.angle_gamma   90.00
#
_symmetry.space_group_name_H-M   'P 1'
#
loop_
_entity.id
_entity.type
_entity.pdbx_description
1 polymer ?
#
loop_
_entity_poly.entity_id
_entity_poly.type
_entity_poly.pdbx_seq_one_letter_code
_entity_poly.pdbx_strand_id
1 'polypeptide(L)'
;MDAPVSCQWPVEGVSGDAWEAVAEHFERLNPGSRTLTCECCGPCSDTQQSRESLWMDPVDRIRAIDVPLLVLGGTEDMCCPRALVEEVFSASPSSSKNLVMLQGLGHNELRTSDKYWEALEHFLHSVGRAKRGRPEDTSDNAS
;
A
#
# COMPACT_ATOMS: atom_id res chain seq x y z
N MET A 1 -6.66 3.00 -1.32
CA MET A 1 -7.89 3.30 -0.55
C MET A 1 -7.53 3.55 0.92
N ASP A 2 -6.69 4.57 1.19
CA ASP A 2 -6.40 5.02 2.57
C ASP A 2 -6.83 6.46 2.83
N ALA A 3 -7.08 7.23 1.77
CA ALA A 3 -7.43 8.63 1.85
C ALA A 3 -8.64 8.96 2.75
N PRO A 4 -9.74 8.18 2.84
CA PRO A 4 -10.85 8.61 3.68
C PRO A 4 -10.58 8.46 5.18
N VAL A 5 -9.81 7.45 5.61
CA VAL A 5 -9.56 7.23 7.05
C VAL A 5 -8.44 8.12 7.57
N SER A 6 -7.38 8.34 6.77
CA SER A 6 -6.27 9.22 7.16
C SER A 6 -6.61 10.71 7.07
N CYS A 7 -7.55 11.13 6.21
CA CYS A 7 -7.88 12.55 6.03
C CYS A 7 -8.99 13.07 6.96
N GLN A 8 -9.84 12.20 7.50
CA GLN A 8 -10.98 12.58 8.36
C GLN A 8 -10.74 12.33 9.85
N TRP A 9 -9.67 11.61 10.21
CA TRP A 9 -9.36 11.33 11.60
C TRP A 9 -8.48 12.45 12.18
N PRO A 10 -8.82 13.03 13.34
CA PRO A 10 -8.10 14.16 13.94
C PRO A 10 -6.82 13.67 14.64
N VAL A 11 -5.90 13.11 13.84
CA VAL A 11 -4.63 12.55 14.30
C VAL A 11 -3.77 13.60 15.01
N GLU A 12 -3.94 14.87 14.67
CA GLU A 12 -3.37 16.05 15.33
C GLU A 12 -3.75 16.18 16.81
N GLY A 13 -4.85 15.56 17.23
CA GLY A 13 -5.34 15.59 18.61
C GLY A 13 -4.83 14.43 19.48
N VAL A 14 -4.04 13.51 18.92
CA VAL A 14 -3.51 12.34 19.63
C VAL A 14 -2.10 12.65 20.13
N SER A 15 -1.86 12.45 21.43
CA SER A 15 -0.57 12.71 22.05
C SER A 15 0.51 11.73 21.57
N GLY A 16 1.78 12.16 21.60
CA GLY A 16 2.93 11.31 21.25
C GLY A 16 2.96 10.00 22.05
N ASP A 17 2.72 10.06 23.36
CA ASP A 17 2.71 8.90 24.26
C ASP A 17 1.68 7.82 23.87
N ALA A 18 0.52 8.24 23.34
CA ALA A 18 -0.50 7.31 22.88
C ALA A 18 -0.02 6.53 21.64
N TRP A 19 0.78 7.18 20.79
CA TRP A 19 1.41 6.54 19.65
C TRP A 19 2.57 5.65 20.09
N GLU A 20 3.44 6.08 21.00
CA GLU A 20 4.52 5.24 21.55
C GLU A 20 3.98 3.91 22.11
N ALA A 21 2.88 3.95 22.88
CA ALA A 21 2.20 2.76 23.37
C ALA A 21 1.66 1.85 22.25
N VAL A 22 1.26 2.41 21.10
CA VAL A 22 0.87 1.62 19.92
C VAL A 22 2.09 1.00 19.24
N ALA A 23 3.19 1.73 19.08
CA ALA A 23 4.44 1.20 18.51
C ALA A 23 5.00 0.02 19.32
N GLU A 24 4.85 0.02 20.66
CA GLU A 24 5.23 -1.11 21.53
C GLU A 24 4.49 -2.41 21.19
N HIS A 25 3.29 -2.32 20.62
CA HIS A 25 2.47 -3.47 20.26
C HIS A 25 2.50 -3.80 18.77
N PHE A 26 3.00 -2.90 17.94
CA PHE A 26 3.09 -3.07 16.49
C PHE A 26 4.52 -2.75 16.02
N GLU A 27 5.36 -3.78 15.91
CA GLU A 27 6.80 -3.71 15.51
C GLU A 27 7.12 -2.95 14.20
N ARG A 28 6.11 -2.52 13.44
CA ARG A 28 6.24 -2.06 12.04
C ARG A 28 5.65 -0.66 11.78
N LEU A 29 5.40 0.13 12.81
CA LEU A 29 4.92 1.51 12.66
C LEU A 29 6.02 2.48 13.09
N ASN A 30 6.91 2.86 12.16
CA ASN A 30 7.91 3.90 12.40
C ASN A 30 7.51 5.19 11.66
N PRO A 31 7.71 6.38 12.26
CA PRO A 31 7.50 7.65 11.57
C PRO A 31 8.53 7.84 10.46
N GLY A 32 8.11 7.68 9.21
CA GLY A 32 8.87 8.14 8.06
C GLY A 32 8.70 9.64 7.92
N SER A 33 9.71 10.44 8.29
CA SER A 33 9.73 11.90 8.15
C SER A 33 9.61 12.36 6.69
N ARG A 34 8.40 12.29 6.11
CA ARG A 34 8.15 12.57 4.70
C ARG A 34 7.30 13.81 4.53
N THR A 35 7.55 14.55 3.46
CA THR A 35 6.68 15.64 2.99
C THR A 35 5.70 15.08 1.97
N LEU A 36 4.42 15.05 2.32
CA LEU A 36 3.33 14.76 1.40
C LEU A 36 3.00 16.09 0.67
N THR A 37 2.62 16.02 -0.61
CA THR A 37 2.06 17.17 -1.33
C THR A 37 0.76 16.72 -1.97
N CYS A 38 -0.36 16.93 -1.28
CA CYS A 38 -1.69 16.70 -1.85
C CYS A 38 -2.25 18.01 -2.39
N GLU A 39 -2.85 17.98 -3.58
CA GLU A 39 -3.58 19.13 -4.14
C GLU A 39 -4.91 19.40 -3.42
N CYS A 40 -5.38 18.43 -2.64
CA CYS A 40 -6.65 18.47 -1.91
C CYS A 40 -6.64 19.42 -0.70
N CYS A 41 -5.46 19.76 -0.19
CA CYS A 41 -5.26 20.66 0.93
C CYS A 41 -4.18 21.61 0.46
N GLY A 42 -4.46 22.92 0.41
CA GLY A 42 -3.48 23.87 -0.11
C GLY A 42 -2.09 23.65 0.51
N PRO A 43 -1.00 23.85 -0.25
CA PRO A 43 0.35 23.65 0.27
C PRO A 43 0.53 24.43 1.60
N CYS A 44 1.03 23.75 2.64
CA CYS A 44 1.37 24.30 3.97
C CYS A 44 0.21 24.58 4.96
N SER A 45 -0.89 23.81 5.00
CA SER A 45 -1.78 23.85 6.18
C SER A 45 -1.17 23.06 7.36
N ASP A 46 -1.44 23.43 8.61
CA ASP A 46 -0.98 22.68 9.81
C ASP A 46 -1.43 21.20 9.80
N THR A 47 -2.54 20.95 9.10
CA THR A 47 -3.07 19.61 8.81
C THR A 47 -2.12 18.77 7.97
N GLN A 48 -1.31 19.38 7.11
CA GLN A 48 -0.32 18.70 6.27
C GLN A 48 0.81 18.10 7.12
N GLN A 49 1.40 18.89 8.03
CA GLN A 49 2.44 18.40 8.95
C GLN A 49 1.94 17.28 9.87
N SER A 50 0.68 17.37 10.33
CA SER A 50 0.07 16.34 11.19
C SER A 50 -0.32 15.05 10.44
N ARG A 51 -0.38 15.10 9.11
CA ARG A 51 -0.67 13.94 8.24
C ARG A 51 0.59 13.29 7.71
N GLU A 52 1.65 14.08 7.59
CA GLU A 52 3.02 13.62 7.38
C GLU A 52 3.60 12.90 8.60
N SER A 53 3.05 13.17 9.79
CA SER A 53 3.33 12.42 11.01
C SER A 53 2.51 11.13 11.15
N LEU A 54 1.62 10.79 10.21
CA LEU A 54 0.89 9.52 10.25
C LEU A 54 1.82 8.33 9.91
N TRP A 55 1.93 7.44 10.87
CA TRP A 55 2.83 6.28 10.96
C TRP A 55 2.54 5.11 10.00
N MET A 56 1.92 5.34 8.84
CA MET A 56 1.59 4.29 7.87
C MET A 56 2.23 4.53 6.52
N ASP A 57 3.56 4.63 6.50
CA ASP A 57 4.32 4.67 5.27
C ASP A 57 4.01 3.44 4.40
N PRO A 58 3.77 3.58 3.08
CA PRO A 58 3.53 2.44 2.19
C PRO A 58 4.62 1.35 2.27
N VAL A 59 5.87 1.72 2.53
CA VAL A 59 7.02 0.80 2.67
C VAL A 59 6.94 0.01 3.98
N ASP A 60 6.54 0.65 5.07
CA ASP A 60 6.37 -0.04 6.35
C ASP A 60 5.14 -0.96 6.33
N ARG A 61 4.06 -0.52 5.69
CA ARG A 61 2.88 -1.36 5.47
C ARG A 61 3.19 -2.59 4.62
N ILE A 62 3.89 -2.42 3.51
CA ILE A 62 4.16 -3.54 2.61
C ILE A 62 5.13 -4.56 3.23
N ARG A 63 6.03 -4.14 4.13
CA ARG A 63 6.87 -5.04 4.94
C ARG A 63 6.07 -6.00 5.81
N ALA A 64 4.82 -5.64 6.14
CA ALA A 64 3.95 -6.47 6.96
C ALA A 64 3.14 -7.51 6.16
N ILE A 65 3.17 -7.46 4.83
CA ILE A 65 2.26 -8.20 3.96
C ILE A 65 3.05 -9.25 3.16
N ASP A 66 2.97 -10.51 3.59
CA ASP A 66 3.55 -11.67 2.90
C ASP A 66 2.48 -12.50 2.18
N VAL A 67 1.89 -11.92 1.14
CA VAL A 67 0.96 -12.59 0.22
C VAL A 67 1.34 -12.26 -1.22
N PRO A 68 0.84 -13.00 -2.24
CA PRO A 68 1.07 -12.62 -3.63
C PRO A 68 0.70 -11.14 -3.89
N LEU A 69 1.59 -10.43 -4.58
CA LEU A 69 1.52 -8.98 -4.76
C LEU A 69 1.62 -8.57 -6.23
N LEU A 70 0.71 -7.71 -6.67
CA LEU A 70 0.85 -6.94 -7.91
C LEU A 70 0.96 -5.46 -7.57
N VAL A 71 2.03 -4.82 -8.04
CA VAL A 71 2.23 -3.37 -7.96
C VAL A 71 2.09 -2.77 -9.35
N LEU A 72 1.22 -1.78 -9.49
CA LEU A 72 0.94 -1.06 -10.73
C LEU A 72 1.25 0.42 -10.52
N GLY A 73 2.00 1.03 -11.43
CA GLY A 73 2.37 2.45 -11.33
C GLY A 73 2.50 3.10 -12.70
N GLY A 74 2.24 4.40 -12.76
CA GLY A 74 2.46 5.21 -13.95
C GLY A 74 3.88 5.78 -13.95
N THR A 75 4.51 5.87 -15.12
CA THR A 75 5.85 6.50 -15.23
C THR A 75 5.83 8.02 -15.14
N GLU A 76 4.65 8.64 -15.33
CA GLU A 76 4.42 10.09 -15.19
C GLU A 76 3.52 10.40 -13.98
N ASP A 77 3.35 9.45 -13.06
CA ASP A 77 2.59 9.66 -11.83
C ASP A 77 3.39 10.54 -10.85
N MET A 78 2.91 11.77 -10.67
CA MET A 78 3.51 12.74 -9.73
C MET A 78 3.02 12.55 -8.28
N CYS A 79 1.91 11.84 -8.07
CA CYS A 79 1.37 11.55 -6.74
C CYS A 79 2.06 10.34 -6.11
N CYS A 80 2.35 9.33 -6.93
CA CYS A 80 3.10 8.12 -6.55
C CYS A 80 4.30 7.96 -7.50
N PRO A 81 5.40 8.72 -7.28
CA PRO A 81 6.55 8.69 -8.16
C PRO A 81 7.12 7.28 -8.30
N ARG A 82 7.69 6.99 -9.48
CA ARG A 82 8.32 5.70 -9.79
C ARG A 82 9.25 5.19 -8.68
N ALA A 83 10.07 6.07 -8.10
CA ALA A 83 11.00 5.71 -7.03
C ALA A 83 10.28 5.16 -5.78
N LEU A 84 9.15 5.75 -5.39
CA LEU A 84 8.34 5.26 -4.27
C LEU A 84 7.71 3.91 -4.58
N VAL A 85 7.19 3.73 -5.80
CA VAL A 85 6.60 2.46 -6.25
C VAL A 85 7.65 1.34 -6.23
N GLU A 86 8.85 1.63 -6.72
CA GLU A 86 9.99 0.70 -6.69
C GLU A 86 10.44 0.40 -5.25
N GLU A 87 10.46 1.39 -4.36
CA GLU A 87 10.76 1.21 -2.94
C GLU A 87 9.77 0.25 -2.26
N VAL A 88 8.47 0.47 -2.46
CA VAL A 88 7.39 -0.40 -1.95
C VAL A 88 7.54 -1.82 -2.49
N PHE A 89 7.76 -1.96 -3.80
CA PHE A 89 7.94 -3.27 -4.42
C PHE A 89 9.15 -4.01 -3.83
N SER A 90 10.28 -3.29 -3.66
CA SER A 90 11.51 -3.84 -3.09
C SER A 90 11.30 -4.31 -1.64
N ALA A 91 10.65 -3.50 -0.82
CA ALA A 91 10.44 -3.76 0.60
C ALA A 91 9.43 -4.87 0.91
N SER A 92 8.60 -5.27 -0.05
CA SER A 92 7.67 -6.39 0.14
C SER A 92 8.41 -7.71 0.41
N PRO A 93 8.06 -8.47 1.47
CA PRO A 93 8.62 -9.78 1.75
C PRO A 93 8.06 -10.88 0.85
N SER A 94 7.04 -10.56 0.04
CA SER A 94 6.35 -11.53 -0.81
C SER A 94 7.30 -12.26 -1.76
N SER A 95 7.25 -13.59 -1.70
CA SER A 95 7.96 -14.48 -2.63
C SER A 95 7.32 -14.54 -4.02
N SER A 96 6.11 -14.01 -4.18
CA SER A 96 5.36 -13.96 -5.44
C SER A 96 4.88 -12.54 -5.70
N LYS A 97 5.76 -11.72 -6.27
CA LYS A 97 5.48 -10.31 -6.55
C LYS A 97 5.79 -9.91 -7.98
N ASN A 98 4.97 -9.03 -8.56
CA ASN A 98 5.19 -8.44 -9.87
C ASN A 98 5.01 -6.91 -9.84
N LEU A 99 5.84 -6.20 -10.61
CA LEU A 99 5.78 -4.74 -10.79
C LEU A 99 5.56 -4.42 -12.26
N VAL A 100 4.53 -3.63 -12.55
CA VAL A 100 4.23 -3.16 -13.92
C VAL A 100 4.18 -1.63 -13.93
N MET A 101 5.16 -1.03 -14.60
CA MET A 101 5.22 0.42 -14.84
C MET A 101 4.60 0.74 -16.21
N LEU A 102 3.53 1.53 -16.21
CA LEU A 102 2.79 1.94 -17.40
C LEU A 102 3.38 3.23 -17.97
N GLN A 103 3.82 3.16 -19.23
CA GLN A 103 4.53 4.25 -19.88
C GLN A 103 3.61 5.44 -20.18
N GLY A 104 4.02 6.65 -19.81
CA GLY A 104 3.34 7.90 -20.13
C GLY A 104 2.03 8.16 -19.36
N LEU A 105 1.75 7.39 -18.30
CA LEU A 105 0.50 7.54 -17.54
C LEU A 105 0.75 8.19 -16.18
N GLY A 106 -0.13 9.12 -15.82
CA GLY A 106 -0.26 9.72 -14.51
C GLY A 106 -1.23 8.97 -13.58
N HIS A 107 -1.44 9.54 -12.39
CA HIS A 107 -2.14 8.90 -11.28
C HIS A 107 -3.54 8.34 -11.62
N ASN A 108 -4.34 9.14 -12.34
CA ASN A 108 -5.74 8.81 -12.64
C ASN A 108 -5.92 8.09 -13.98
N GLU A 109 -4.82 7.79 -14.66
CA GLU A 109 -4.84 7.32 -16.05
C GLU A 109 -4.53 5.82 -16.17
N LEU A 110 -4.04 5.16 -15.10
CA LEU A 110 -3.62 3.76 -15.19
C LEU A 110 -4.71 2.84 -15.77
N ARG A 111 -5.96 3.07 -15.39
CA ARG A 111 -7.14 2.30 -15.85
C ARG A 111 -7.45 2.41 -17.34
N THR A 112 -6.85 3.37 -18.05
CA THR A 112 -7.04 3.55 -19.50
C THR A 112 -6.14 2.63 -20.31
N SER A 113 -5.16 1.97 -19.68
CA SER A 113 -4.23 1.07 -20.34
C SER A 113 -4.76 -0.35 -20.41
N ASP A 114 -4.71 -0.98 -21.59
CA ASP A 114 -4.97 -2.42 -21.70
C ASP A 114 -3.99 -3.25 -20.87
N LYS A 115 -2.72 -2.82 -20.80
CA LYS A 115 -1.67 -3.49 -19.99
C LYS A 115 -2.00 -3.51 -18.50
N TYR A 116 -2.72 -2.50 -18.00
CA TYR A 116 -3.21 -2.50 -16.62
C TYR A 116 -4.16 -3.68 -16.39
N TRP A 117 -5.13 -3.84 -17.30
CA TRP A 117 -6.15 -4.89 -17.20
C TRP A 117 -5.58 -6.28 -17.45
N GLU A 118 -4.68 -6.43 -18.43
CA GLU A 118 -3.96 -7.69 -18.68
C GLU A 118 -3.15 -8.13 -17.46
N ALA A 119 -2.40 -7.21 -16.83
CA ALA A 119 -1.61 -7.52 -15.64
C ALA A 119 -2.48 -7.92 -14.45
N LEU A 120 -3.61 -7.22 -14.26
CA LEU A 120 -4.57 -7.52 -13.21
C LEU A 120 -5.25 -8.88 -13.42
N GLU A 121 -5.72 -9.16 -14.63
CA GLU A 121 -6.34 -10.44 -14.99
C GLU A 121 -5.37 -11.60 -14.76
N HIS A 122 -4.13 -11.47 -15.25
CA HIS A 122 -3.10 -12.49 -15.04
C HIS A 122 -2.81 -12.75 -13.55
N PHE A 123 -2.72 -11.69 -12.75
CA PHE A 123 -2.55 -11.79 -11.31
C PHE A 123 -3.74 -12.48 -10.63
N LEU A 124 -4.97 -12.10 -10.95
CA LEU A 124 -6.17 -12.72 -10.38
C LEU A 124 -6.27 -14.22 -10.72
N HIS A 125 -5.87 -14.61 -11.93
CA HIS A 125 -5.77 -16.02 -12.30
C HIS A 125 -4.69 -16.77 -11.54
N SER A 126 -3.53 -16.16 -11.31
CA SER A 126 -2.44 -16.82 -10.57
C SER A 126 -2.82 -17.08 -9.11
N VAL A 127 -3.45 -16.11 -8.44
CA VAL A 127 -3.91 -16.27 -7.05
C VAL A 127 -5.14 -17.18 -6.94
N GLY A 128 -6.04 -17.15 -7.93
CA GLY A 128 -7.22 -18.02 -7.99
C GLY A 128 -6.85 -19.50 -8.16
N ARG A 129 -5.78 -19.81 -8.90
CA ARG A 129 -5.24 -21.16 -9.03
C ARG A 129 -4.54 -21.64 -7.76
N ALA A 130 -3.82 -20.76 -7.07
CA ALA A 130 -3.16 -21.09 -5.79
C ALA A 130 -4.15 -21.56 -4.71
N LYS A 131 -5.37 -21.00 -4.67
CA LYS A 131 -6.43 -21.44 -3.73
C LYS A 131 -6.97 -22.84 -4.02
N ARG A 132 -6.98 -23.29 -5.28
CA ARG A 132 -7.50 -24.62 -5.67
C ARG A 132 -6.51 -25.76 -5.46
N GLY A 133 -5.24 -25.44 -5.18
CA GLY A 133 -4.18 -26.42 -4.94
C GLY A 133 -3.96 -26.77 -3.46
N ARG A 134 -4.68 -26.13 -2.52
CA ARG A 134 -4.63 -26.52 -1.10
C ARG A 134 -5.55 -27.73 -0.92
N PRO A 135 -5.06 -28.90 -0.47
CA PRO A 135 -5.95 -30.02 -0.17
C PRO A 135 -6.95 -29.57 0.89
N GLU A 136 -8.24 -29.84 0.63
CA GLU A 136 -9.27 -29.70 1.65
C GLU A 136 -8.91 -30.63 2.80
N ASP A 137 -8.85 -30.05 4.01
CA ASP A 137 -8.64 -30.81 5.23
C ASP A 137 -9.91 -31.63 5.47
N THR A 138 -9.96 -32.83 4.91
CA THR A 138 -10.99 -33.83 5.21
C THR A 138 -10.69 -34.40 6.58
N SER A 139 -10.96 -33.62 7.63
CA SER A 139 -11.19 -34.18 8.95
C SER A 139 -12.59 -34.78 8.98
N ASP A 140 -12.76 -35.90 8.27
CA ASP A 140 -13.76 -36.89 8.61
C ASP A 140 -13.37 -37.44 9.99
N ASN A 141 -14.12 -37.08 11.02
CA ASN A 141 -14.19 -37.91 12.21
C ASN A 141 -15.57 -38.55 12.25
N ALA A 142 -15.63 -39.69 11.58
CA ALA A 142 -16.56 -40.76 11.89
C ALA A 142 -16.14 -41.40 13.22
N SER A 143 -17.05 -41.42 14.20
CA SER A 143 -17.44 -42.57 15.06
C SER A 143 -18.22 -42.06 16.27
#